data_AF-A0A938YXI3-F1
#
_entry.id   AF-A0A938YXI3-F1
#
_cell.length_a   1.000
_cell.length_b   1.000
_cell.length_c   1.000
_cell.angle_alpha   90.00
_cell.angle_beta   90.00
_cell.angle_gamma   90.00
#
_symmetry.space_group_name_H-M   'P 1'
#
loop_
_entity.id
_entity.type
_entity.pdbx_description
1 polymer ?
#
loop_
_entity_poly.entity_id
_entity_poly.type
_entity_poly.pdbx_seq_one_letter_code
_entity_poly.pdbx_strand_id
1 'polypeptide(L)' 'MVEEAIKDAEDYLTKTQLWKSLPKKMMYQTFNTIIDYLEYSGKIYIDKDGAIVWIWNPKLVEKYMKRPDLHWKGIK' A
#
# COMPACT_ATOMS: atom_id res chain seq x y z
N MET A 1 -7.30 -7.67 6.93
CA MET A 1 -7.84 -6.94 5.76
C MET A 1 -6.78 -6.99 4.64
N VAL A 2 -7.07 -6.52 3.41
CA VAL A 2 -6.10 -6.61 2.30
C VAL A 2 -4.79 -5.88 2.62
N GLU A 3 -4.82 -4.70 3.26
CA GLU A 3 -3.60 -4.00 3.68
C GLU A 3 -2.70 -4.87 4.59
N GLU A 4 -3.28 -5.43 5.66
CA GLU A 4 -2.52 -6.26 6.61
C GLU A 4 -1.95 -7.50 5.91
N ALA A 5 -2.71 -8.13 5.02
CA ALA A 5 -2.22 -9.27 4.24
C ALA A 5 -1.03 -8.92 3.33
N ILE A 6 -0.89 -7.67 2.89
CA ILE A 6 0.28 -7.21 2.13
C ILE A 6 1.47 -6.92 3.06
N LYS A 7 1.22 -6.31 4.23
CA LYS A 7 2.28 -5.97 5.20
C LYS A 7 2.87 -7.20 5.89
N ASP A 8 2.04 -8.19 6.15
CA ASP A 8 2.40 -9.41 6.88
C ASP A 8 2.92 -10.52 5.94
N ALA A 9 2.85 -10.31 4.62
CA ALA A 9 3.38 -11.27 3.67
C ALA A 9 4.91 -11.36 3.79
N GLU A 10 5.42 -12.59 3.93
CA GLU A 10 6.87 -12.84 3.97
C GLU A 10 7.55 -12.56 2.62
N ASP A 11 6.79 -12.62 1.53
CA ASP A 11 7.26 -12.44 0.16
C ASP A 11 6.28 -11.57 -0.65
N TYR A 12 6.75 -11.01 -1.77
CA TYR A 12 5.94 -10.16 -2.64
C TYR A 12 5.00 -11.02 -3.49
N LEU A 13 3.70 -10.96 -3.15
CA LEU A 13 2.67 -11.76 -3.80
C LEU A 13 2.05 -11.03 -5.00
N THR A 14 1.68 -11.79 -6.03
CA THR A 14 0.78 -11.30 -7.08
C THR A 14 -0.65 -11.09 -6.57
N LYS A 15 -1.46 -10.30 -7.29
CA LYS A 15 -2.91 -10.12 -7.00
C LYS A 15 -3.62 -11.45 -6.70
N THR A 16 -3.38 -12.48 -7.50
CA THR A 16 -4.03 -13.79 -7.35
C THR A 16 -3.53 -14.55 -6.13
N GLN A 17 -2.23 -14.54 -5.86
CA GLN A 17 -1.66 -15.20 -4.67
C GLN A 17 -2.18 -14.53 -3.39
N LEU A 18 -2.16 -13.20 -3.34
CA LEU A 18 -2.68 -12.43 -2.22
C LEU A 18 -4.17 -12.68 -2.00
N TRP A 19 -4.99 -12.65 -3.06
CA TRP A 19 -6.43 -12.94 -2.93
C TRP A 19 -6.69 -14.36 -2.40
N LYS A 20 -5.85 -15.34 -2.76
CA LYS A 20 -5.94 -16.71 -2.26
C LYS A 20 -5.51 -16.86 -0.80
N SER A 21 -4.59 -16.03 -0.31
CA SER A 21 -4.11 -16.07 1.08
C SER A 21 -5.06 -15.41 2.08
N LEU A 22 -6.04 -14.63 1.62
CA LEU A 22 -6.99 -13.96 2.51
C LEU A 22 -7.81 -14.98 3.32
N PRO A 23 -7.93 -14.81 4.66
CA PRO A 23 -8.64 -15.75 5.54
C PRO A 23 -10.14 -15.86 5.23
N LYS A 24 -10.75 -14.80 4.70
CA LYS A 24 -12.11 -14.80 4.17
C LYS A 24 -12.09 -14.27 2.74
N LYS A 25 -12.49 -15.10 1.79
CA LYS A 25 -12.54 -14.70 0.39
C LYS A 25 -13.68 -13.71 0.17
N MET A 26 -13.29 -12.51 -0.28
CA MET A 26 -14.22 -11.51 -0.81
C MET A 26 -14.37 -11.68 -2.32
N MET A 27 -15.40 -11.05 -2.89
CA MET A 27 -15.55 -10.96 -4.34
C MET A 27 -14.29 -10.36 -4.97
N TYR A 28 -13.83 -10.97 -6.06
CA TYR A 28 -12.59 -10.58 -6.72
C TYR A 28 -12.62 -9.11 -7.20
N GLN A 29 -13.78 -8.62 -7.63
CA GLN A 29 -13.95 -7.22 -8.02
C GLN A 29 -13.70 -6.26 -6.85
N THR A 30 -14.25 -6.55 -5.66
CA THR A 30 -14.01 -5.75 -4.46
C THR A 30 -12.54 -5.78 -4.07
N PHE A 31 -11.88 -6.93 -4.18
CA PHE A 31 -10.44 -7.05 -3.97
C PHE A 31 -9.66 -6.13 -4.93
N ASN A 32 -9.98 -6.14 -6.22
CA ASN A 32 -9.33 -5.28 -7.20
C ASN A 32 -9.54 -3.79 -6.88
N THR A 33 -10.75 -3.37 -6.52
CA THR A 33 -11.02 -1.98 -6.10
C THR A 33 -10.14 -1.56 -4.92
N ILE A 34 -9.89 -2.46 -3.96
CA ILE A 34 -8.99 -2.16 -2.84
C ILE A 34 -7.54 -2.02 -3.33
N ILE A 35 -7.08 -2.92 -4.19
CA ILE A 35 -5.72 -2.83 -4.75
C ILE A 35 -5.53 -1.54 -5.55
N ASP A 36 -6.47 -1.19 -6.42
CA ASP A 36 -6.41 0.02 -7.24
C ASP A 36 -6.38 1.28 -6.35
N TYR A 37 -7.14 1.28 -5.24
CA TYR A 37 -7.09 2.37 -4.27
C TYR A 37 -5.73 2.47 -3.55
N LEU A 38 -5.15 1.32 -3.16
CA LEU A 38 -3.85 1.30 -2.49
C LEU A 38 -2.72 1.77 -3.42
N GLU A 39 -2.78 1.41 -4.69
CA GLU A 39 -1.83 1.87 -5.70
C GLU A 39 -2.01 3.37 -5.97
N TYR A 40 -3.25 3.82 -6.20
CA TYR A 40 -3.56 5.24 -6.42
C TYR A 40 -3.14 6.14 -5.24
N SER A 41 -3.33 5.66 -4.01
CA SER A 41 -2.91 6.38 -2.80
C SER A 41 -1.40 6.28 -2.51
N GLY A 42 -0.63 5.61 -3.37
CA GLY A 42 0.82 5.48 -3.24
C GLY A 42 1.26 4.61 -2.07
N LYS A 43 0.38 3.72 -1.57
CA LYS A 43 0.74 2.81 -0.47
C LYS A 43 1.45 1.56 -0.94
N ILE A 44 1.13 1.13 -2.16
CA ILE A 44 1.75 -0.03 -2.79
C ILE A 44 2.29 0.35 -4.17
N TYR A 45 3.23 -0.45 -4.63
CA TYR A 45 3.72 -0.49 -6.00
C TYR A 45 3.50 -1.89 -6.56
N ILE A 46 3.06 -1.99 -7.82
CA ILE A 46 2.98 -3.26 -8.54
C ILE A 46 4.11 -3.27 -9.55
N ASP A 47 5.01 -4.26 -9.44
CA ASP A 47 6.16 -4.35 -10.32
C ASP A 47 5.79 -4.93 -11.71
N LYS A 48 6.79 -5.05 -12.58
CA LYS A 48 6.62 -5.58 -13.94
C LYS A 48 6.13 -7.03 -13.98
N ASP A 49 6.37 -7.80 -12.93
CA ASP A 49 6.00 -9.21 -12.81
C ASP A 49 4.65 -9.38 -12.08
N GLY A 50 4.03 -8.26 -11.66
CA GLY A 50 2.74 -8.21 -11.00
C GLY A 50 2.80 -8.40 -9.48
N ALA A 51 4.00 -8.38 -8.90
CA ALA A 51 4.20 -8.52 -7.46
C ALA A 51 3.82 -7.23 -6.73
N ILE A 52 3.08 -7.36 -5.63
CA ILE A 52 2.59 -6.24 -4.83
C ILE A 52 3.60 -5.94 -3.72
N VAL A 53 4.13 -4.72 -3.72
CA VAL A 53 5.14 -4.23 -2.77
C VAL A 53 4.54 -3.11 -1.91
N TRP A 54 4.63 -3.23 -0.59
CA TRP A 54 4.27 -2.15 0.33
C TRP A 54 5.37 -1.09 0.37
N ILE A 55 5.02 0.17 0.07
CA ILE A 55 5.99 1.28 0.00
C ILE A 55 5.67 2.42 0.99
N TRP A 56 4.53 2.37 1.68
CA TRP A 56 4.15 3.41 2.63
C TRP A 56 4.90 3.33 3.96
N ASN A 57 5.61 4.40 4.31
CA ASN A 57 6.33 4.52 5.58
C ASN A 57 5.76 5.66 6.45
N PRO A 58 4.73 5.39 7.28
CA PRO A 58 4.10 6.41 8.11
C PRO A 58 5.04 7.00 9.16
N LYS A 59 5.97 6.20 9.71
CA LYS A 59 6.95 6.66 10.70
C LYS A 59 7.91 7.70 10.10
N LEU A 60 8.34 7.48 8.86
CA LEU A 60 9.19 8.42 8.16
C LEU A 60 8.46 9.73 7.88
N VAL A 61 7.20 9.64 7.45
CA VAL A 61 6.34 10.82 7.22
C VAL A 61 6.16 11.61 8.51
N GLU A 62 5.83 10.94 9.61
CA GLU A 62 5.69 11.57 10.92
C GLU A 62 6.97 12.28 11.37
N LYS A 63 8.14 11.64 11.17
CA LYS A 63 9.45 12.24 11.46
C LYS A 63 9.66 13.56 10.73
N TYR A 64 9.28 13.66 9.45
CA TYR A 64 9.45 14.88 8.67
C TYR A 64 8.35 15.91 8.91
N MET A 65 7.12 15.50 9.20
CA MET A 65 6.03 16.43 9.58
C MET A 65 6.36 17.23 10.85
N LYS A 66 7.10 16.61 11.79
CA LYS A 66 7.55 17.26 13.03
C LYS A 66 8.68 18.28 12.83
N ARG A 67 9.22 18.43 11.61
CA ARG A 67 10.30 19.38 11.29
C ARG A 67 9.71 20.72 10.84
N PRO A 68 9.75 21.77 11.68
CA PRO A 68 9.19 23.08 11.32
C PRO A 68 9.93 23.75 10.16
N ASP A 69 11.21 23.43 9.98
CA ASP A 69 12.04 23.96 8.89
C ASP A 69 11.58 23.51 7.50
N LEU A 70 10.83 22.40 7.42
CA LEU A 70 10.27 21.85 6.18
C LEU A 70 8.81 22.27 5.94
N HIS A 71 8.20 23.04 6.85
CA HIS A 71 6.81 23.46 6.69
C HIS A 71 6.64 24.37 5.48
N TRP A 72 5.61 24.09 4.69
CA TRP A 72 5.26 24.89 3.52
C TRP A 72 4.98 26.34 3.93
N LYS A 73 5.72 27.29 3.36
CA LYS A 73 5.63 28.72 3.71
C LYS A 73 4.69 29.51 2.80
N GLY A 74 3.93 28.84 1.92
CA GLY A 74 3.11 29.50 0.91
C GLY A 74 3.87 29.87 -0.37
N ILE A 75 3.14 30.12 -1.45
CA ILE A 75 3.65 30.82 -2.63
C ILE A 75 3.59 32.32 -2.29
N LYS A 76 4.71 33.02 -2.40
CA LYS A 76 4.75 34.49 -2.29
C LYS A 76 4.08 35.14 -3.48
#